data_AF-A0A4Q7DV55-F1
#
_entry.id   AF-A0A4Q7DV55-F1
#
_cell.length_a   1.000
_cell.length_b   1.000
_cell.length_c   1.000
_cell.angle_alpha   90.00
_cell.angle_beta   90.00
_cell.angle_gamma   90.00
#
_symmetry.space_group_name_H-M   'P 1'
#
loop_
_entity.id
_entity.type
_entity.pdbx_description
1 polymer ?
#
loop_
_entity_poly.entity_id
_entity_poly.type
_entity_poly.pdbx_seq_one_letter_code
_entity_poly.pdbx_strand_id
1 'polypeptide(L)' 'MDPALNNDVYGGEQLDATMEGLVRLGNNSKILPGIAKSWKESKGGMTWTFNLRKNAKWSNGEALTARPAT' A
#
# COMPACT_ATOMS: atom_id res chain seq x y z
N MET A 1 -0.69 14.66 7.24
CA MET A 1 -1.90 14.24 6.50
C MET A 1 -2.26 12.86 7.00
N ASP A 2 -3.46 12.69 7.55
CA ASP A 2 -3.98 11.41 7.99
C ASP A 2 -4.86 10.80 6.88
N PRO A 3 -4.45 9.69 6.24
CA PRO A 3 -5.20 9.07 5.17
C PRO A 3 -6.56 8.50 5.62
N ALA A 4 -6.78 8.26 6.92
CA ALA A 4 -8.06 7.74 7.41
C ALA A 4 -9.17 8.81 7.46
N LEU A 5 -8.83 10.09 7.33
CA LEU A 5 -9.76 11.22 7.41
C LEU A 5 -9.94 11.95 6.07
N ASN A 6 -9.26 11.53 5.00
CA ASN A 6 -9.39 12.15 3.68
C ASN A 6 -10.64 11.62 2.93
N ASN A 7 -11.41 12.52 2.32
CA ASN A 7 -12.59 12.19 1.50
C ASN A 7 -12.66 13.06 0.22
N ASP A 8 -11.54 13.64 -0.21
CA ASP A 8 -11.48 14.51 -1.39
C ASP A 8 -10.34 14.11 -2.34
N VAL A 9 -10.50 14.46 -3.62
CA VAL A 9 -9.56 14.01 -4.66
C VAL A 9 -8.18 14.67 -4.49
N TYR A 10 -8.13 15.94 -4.05
CA TYR A 10 -6.89 16.69 -3.90
C TYR A 10 -6.01 16.20 -2.75
N GLY A 11 -6.59 15.82 -1.61
CA GLY A 11 -5.83 15.20 -0.53
C GLY A 11 -5.46 13.75 -0.84
N GLY A 12 -6.26 13.04 -1.66
CA GLY A 12 -5.86 11.76 -2.26
C GLY A 12 -4.59 11.88 -3.11
N GLU A 13 -4.50 12.90 -3.98
CA GLU A 13 -3.31 13.17 -4.79
C GLU A 13 -2.06 13.48 -3.93
N GLN A 14 -2.22 14.21 -2.83
CA GLN A 14 -1.12 14.49 -1.89
C GLN A 14 -0.71 13.27 -1.06
N LEU A 15 -1.64 12.37 -0.75
CA LEU A 15 -1.35 11.09 -0.09
C LEU A 15 -0.60 10.15 -1.03
N ASP A 16 -0.99 10.05 -2.29
CA ASP A 16 -0.28 9.25 -3.30
C ASP A 16 1.17 9.74 -3.51
N ALA A 17 1.43 11.04 -3.31
CA ALA A 17 2.78 11.60 -3.41
C ALA A 17 3.68 11.30 -2.19
N THR A 18 3.09 11.00 -1.02
CA THR A 18 3.84 10.92 0.26
C THR A 18 3.72 9.57 0.97
N MET A 19 2.77 8.74 0.55
CA MET A 19 2.51 7.41 1.08
C MET A 19 2.54 6.39 -0.06
N GLU A 20 2.89 5.15 0.25
CA GLU A 20 2.87 4.05 -0.71
C GLU A 20 2.01 2.92 -0.13
N GLY A 21 0.99 2.49 -0.88
CA GLY A 21 0.13 1.37 -0.51
C GLY A 21 0.78 0.00 -0.73
N LEU A 22 0.05 -1.08 -0.43
CA LEU A 22 0.48 -2.43 -0.79
C LEU A 22 0.63 -2.59 -2.31
N VAL A 23 -0.30 -1.99 -3.06
CA VAL A 23 -0.34 -1.90 -4.52
C VAL A 23 -0.66 -0.46 -4.91
N ARG A 24 -0.40 -0.10 -6.16
CA ARG A 24 -0.73 1.20 -6.74
C ARG A 24 -1.40 1.04 -8.10
N LEU A 25 -2.18 2.03 -8.52
CA LEU A 25 -2.75 2.07 -9.87
C LEU A 25 -1.75 2.74 -10.82
N GLY A 26 -1.37 2.02 -11.87
CA GLY A 26 -0.60 2.55 -12.98
C GLY A 26 -1.48 2.97 -14.15
N ASN A 27 -0.85 3.30 -15.28
CA ASN A 27 -1.55 3.66 -16.50
C ASN A 27 -2.58 2.59 -16.89
N ASN A 28 -3.74 3.04 -17.37
CA ASN A 28 -4.87 2.22 -17.77
C ASN A 28 -5.41 1.34 -16.63
N SER A 29 -5.39 1.85 -15.39
CA SER A 29 -5.92 1.17 -14.20
C SER A 29 -5.28 -0.19 -13.92
N LYS A 30 -4.05 -0.40 -14.39
CA LYS A 30 -3.30 -1.62 -14.10
C LYS A 30 -2.81 -1.59 -12.66
N ILE A 31 -3.08 -2.66 -11.92
CA ILE A 31 -2.54 -2.84 -10.57
C ILE A 31 -1.03 -3.12 -10.69
N LEU A 32 -0.22 -2.25 -10.08
CA LEU A 32 1.23 -2.37 -10.04
C LEU A 32 1.72 -2.59 -8.60
N PRO A 33 2.90 -3.23 -8.42
CA PRO A 33 3.51 -3.37 -7.11
C PRO A 33 3.79 -2.02 -6.43
N GLY A 34 3.29 -1.85 -5.21
CA GLY A 34 3.72 -0.81 -4.27
C GLY A 34 4.76 -1.38 -3.31
N ILE A 35 4.48 -1.34 -2.01
CA ILE A 35 5.31 -2.00 -0.98
C ILE A 35 5.27 -3.53 -1.11
N ALA A 36 4.15 -4.12 -1.54
CA ALA A 36 4.09 -5.53 -1.83
C ALA A 36 4.74 -5.82 -3.19
N LYS A 37 5.71 -6.74 -3.23
CA LYS A 37 6.34 -7.20 -4.48
C LYS A 37 5.51 -8.24 -5.23
N SER A 38 4.58 -8.90 -4.54
CA SER A 38 3.69 -9.92 -5.09
C SER A 38 2.58 -10.20 -4.08
N TRP A 39 1.45 -10.71 -4.55
CA TRP A 39 0.34 -11.14 -3.71
C TRP A 39 -0.32 -12.40 -4.28
N LYS A 40 -1.03 -13.12 -3.42
CA LYS A 40 -1.80 -14.31 -3.78
C LYS A 40 -3.20 -14.22 -3.18
N GLU A 41 -4.19 -14.51 -3.99
CA GLU A 41 -5.59 -14.64 -3.60
C GLU A 41 -5.91 -16.11 -3.28
N SER A 42 -6.70 -16.36 -2.22
CA SER A 42 -7.24 -17.69 -1.93
C SER A 42 -8.40 -18.05 -2.86
N LYS A 43 -8.76 -19.34 -2.94
CA LYS A 43 -9.97 -19.75 -3.66
C LYS A 43 -11.19 -19.11 -2.99
N GLY A 44 -11.84 -18.18 -3.70
CA GLY A 44 -13.01 -17.44 -3.22
C GLY A 44 -12.74 -16.01 -2.77
N GLY A 45 -11.52 -15.50 -2.89
CA GLY A 45 -11.21 -14.07 -2.72
C GLY A 45 -11.28 -13.50 -1.30
N MET A 46 -11.55 -14.34 -0.31
CA MET A 46 -11.69 -13.94 1.09
C MET A 46 -10.36 -13.84 1.85
N THR A 47 -9.23 -14.23 1.23
CA THR A 47 -7.91 -14.14 1.86
C THR A 47 -6.87 -13.72 0.84
N TRP A 48 -6.12 -12.68 1.19
CA TRP A 48 -5.04 -12.14 0.38
C TRP A 48 -3.73 -12.19 1.16
N THR A 49 -2.70 -12.78 0.58
CA THR A 49 -1.35 -12.84 1.16
C THR A 49 -0.43 -11.93 0.37
N PHE A 50 0.13 -10.90 1.01
CA PHE A 50 1.06 -9.95 0.41
C PHE A 50 2.50 -10.21 0.85
N ASN A 51 3.43 -10.32 -0.09
CA ASN A 51 4.86 -10.39 0.20
C ASN A 51 5.46 -9.00 0.11
N LEU A 52 5.96 -8.46 1.22
CA LEU A 52 6.54 -7.11 1.27
C LEU A 52 8.01 -7.10 0.78
N ARG A 53 8.47 -5.92 0.34
CA ARG A 53 9.90 -5.68 0.05
C ARG A 53 10.71 -5.76 1.35
N LYS A 54 11.79 -6.56 1.37
CA LYS A 54 12.61 -6.82 2.58
C LYS A 54 13.31 -5.58 3.16
N ASN A 55 13.50 -4.53 2.35
CA ASN A 55 14.24 -3.33 2.72
C ASN A 55 13.33 -2.09 2.82
N ALA A 56 12.01 -2.27 2.87
CA ALA A 56 11.09 -1.15 3.05
C ALA A 56 11.33 -0.50 4.41
N LYS A 57 11.44 0.83 4.42
CA LYS A 57 11.63 1.64 5.62
C LYS A 57 10.65 2.79 5.60
N TRP A 58 10.17 3.17 6.78
CA TRP A 58 9.49 4.44 6.99
C TRP A 58 10.46 5.59 6.76
N SER A 59 9.93 6.80 6.53
CA SER A 59 10.72 8.01 6.30
C SER A 59 11.64 8.38 7.49
N ASN A 60 11.31 7.92 8.70
CA ASN A 60 12.13 8.03 9.90
C ASN A 60 13.27 6.99 9.99
N GLY A 61 13.40 6.09 9.02
CA GLY A 61 14.44 5.06 8.94
C GLY A 61 14.08 3.71 9.58
N GLU A 62 12.94 3.60 10.24
CA GLU A 62 12.48 2.35 10.86
C GLU A 62 12.07 1.31 9.81
N ALA A 63 12.36 0.03 10.07
CA ALA A 63 11.97 -1.05 9.17
C ALA A 63 10.45 -1.20 9.11
N LEU A 64 9.92 -1.30 7.90
CA LEU A 64 8.51 -1.57 7.68
C LEU A 64 8.22 -3.05 7.93
N THR A 65 7.46 -3.34 8.96
CA THR A 65 7.03 -4.70 9.30
C THR A 65 5.52 -4.85 9.16
N ALA A 66 5.06 -6.06 8.82
CA ALA A 66 3.64 -6.39 8.84
C ALA A 66 3.18 -6.41 10.30
N ARG A 67 2.53 -5.34 10.75
CA ARG A 67 1.84 -5.28 12.04
C ARG A 67 0.32 -5.28 11.79
N PRO A 68 -0.48 -5.93 12.63
CA PRO A 68 -1.93 -5.80 12.56
C PRO A 68 -2.31 -4.33 12.80
N ALA A 69 -3.20 -3.79 11.96
CA ALA A 69 -3.84 -2.51 12.21
C ALA A 69 -4.82 -2.69 13.38
N THR A 70 -4.44 -2.23 14.56
CA THR A 70 -5.31 -2.14 15.75
C THR A 70 -5.85 -0.74 15.88
#